data_AF-A0A662WUH8-F1
#
_entry.id   AF-A0A662WUH8-F1
#
_cell.length_a   1.000
_cell.length_b   1.000
_cell.length_c   1.000
_cell.angle_alpha   90.00
_cell.angle_beta   90.00
_cell.angle_gamma   90.00
#
_symmetry.space_group_name_H-M   'P 1'
#
loop_
_entity.id
_entity.type
_entity.pdbx_description
1 polymer ?
#
loop_
_entity_poly.entity_id
_entity_poly.type
_entity_poly.pdbx_seq_one_letter_code
_entity_poly.pdbx_strand_id
1 'polypeptide(L)'
;MSQFAHGISALDVSAASALAAPVWLLGRRYDDVAAADFAAYKRAFEAVLWFTYRRDFAQMAPYEYTSDAGWGCMLRSAQMLLGQALQRRLLGRDWHLPALFEAELDARLPDKYVTLLRWFADAPDPTCRYSIHHMVKLGMQYDKLPGEWYGPTTASQVLRDLVNLHRREFDGELAMYVPQEGVVYSDDVTRLCVSHIDDADTVEEQEQPKNHDKSGQTPAFFDPLLHPPTSSEASDWSTALLILIPLRLGLDQLNERYVPALEKTFAFPQSVGIIGGKKGHSVYFVGTQQDQLHLLDPHDVHPAPELTAAFPTAVRLG
;
A
#
# COMPACT_ATOMS: atom_id res chain seq x y z
N MET A 1 23.08 11.80 16.96
CA MET A 1 23.07 12.05 15.51
C MET A 1 23.26 10.73 14.79
N SER A 2 22.18 10.11 14.34
CA SER A 2 22.25 9.00 13.38
C SER A 2 21.39 9.41 12.20
N GLN A 3 22.04 9.83 11.11
CA GLN A 3 21.41 9.73 9.80
C GLN A 3 21.12 8.24 9.61
N PHE A 4 19.85 7.87 9.63
CA PHE A 4 19.45 6.54 9.23
C PHE A 4 19.84 6.42 7.75
N ALA A 5 20.61 5.38 7.42
CA ALA A 5 20.79 5.00 6.02
C ALA A 5 19.40 4.80 5.40
N HIS A 6 19.28 5.04 4.08
CA HIS A 6 18.09 4.91 3.23
C HIS A 6 17.17 6.13 3.21
N GLY A 7 17.23 6.99 2.18
CA GLY A 7 16.14 7.86 1.70
C GLY A 7 15.36 8.73 2.71
N ILE A 8 15.81 8.84 3.96
CA ILE A 8 15.10 9.48 5.07
C ILE A 8 15.43 10.95 5.05
N SER A 9 14.56 11.76 4.46
CA SER A 9 14.47 13.16 4.85
C SER A 9 13.77 13.23 6.19
N ALA A 10 14.52 13.00 7.27
CA ALA A 10 14.21 13.72 8.51
C ALA A 10 14.52 15.18 8.19
N LEU A 11 13.48 16.00 8.01
CA LEU A 11 13.64 17.45 7.98
C LEU A 11 14.36 17.85 9.28
N ASP A 12 15.63 18.22 9.11
CA ASP A 12 16.58 18.79 10.04
C ASP A 12 16.25 18.67 11.55
N VAL A 13 16.84 17.67 12.22
CA VAL A 13 16.77 17.46 13.69
C VAL A 13 17.67 18.45 14.44
N SER A 14 17.77 19.69 13.97
CA SER A 14 18.69 20.70 14.53
C SER A 14 18.13 21.46 15.75
N ALA A 15 16.84 21.32 16.07
CA ALA A 15 16.26 21.88 17.28
C ALA A 15 16.25 20.85 18.42
N ALA A 16 17.04 21.09 19.47
CA ALA A 16 17.05 20.27 20.69
C ALA A 16 15.67 20.08 21.35
N SER A 17 14.68 20.92 21.01
CA SER A 17 13.28 20.80 21.45
C SER A 17 12.48 19.70 20.73
N ALA A 18 12.87 19.28 19.53
CA ALA A 18 12.18 18.23 18.78
C ALA A 18 12.41 16.85 19.41
N LEU A 19 13.62 16.58 19.92
CA LEU A 19 14.00 15.30 20.52
C LEU A 19 13.26 14.95 21.83
N ALA A 20 12.66 15.94 22.50
CA ALA A 20 11.89 15.73 23.73
C ALA A 20 10.40 15.47 23.50
N ALA A 21 9.92 15.61 22.26
CA ALA A 21 8.51 15.45 21.94
C ALA A 21 8.17 13.99 21.55
N PRO A 22 6.97 13.51 21.93
CA PRO A 22 6.54 12.17 21.57
C PRO A 22 6.41 12.00 20.05
N VAL A 23 6.82 10.83 19.58
CA VAL A 23 6.67 10.41 18.18
C VAL A 23 5.48 9.49 18.04
N TRP A 24 4.64 9.75 17.04
CA TRP A 24 3.64 8.80 16.59
C TRP A 24 4.10 8.14 15.30
N LEU A 25 4.16 6.81 15.26
CA LEU A 25 4.43 6.02 14.08
C LEU A 25 3.26 5.06 13.87
N LEU A 26 2.43 5.34 12.85
CA LEU A 26 1.32 4.48 12.43
C LEU A 26 0.46 3.97 13.60
N GLY A 27 0.07 4.86 14.51
CA GLY A 27 -0.78 4.57 15.66
C GLY A 27 -0.04 4.12 16.93
N ARG A 28 1.29 3.96 16.91
CA ARG A 28 2.10 3.69 18.10
C ARG A 28 2.80 4.96 18.55
N ARG A 29 2.74 5.21 19.86
CA ARG A 29 3.41 6.33 20.52
C ARG A 29 4.76 5.89 21.09
N TYR A 30 5.75 6.76 20.97
CA TYR A 30 7.05 6.68 21.63
C TYR A 30 7.29 8.01 22.33
N ASP A 31 7.55 7.99 23.63
CA ASP A 31 7.66 9.19 24.44
C ASP A 31 9.09 9.75 24.47
N ASP A 32 10.11 8.88 24.43
CA ASP A 32 11.52 9.28 24.55
C ASP A 32 12.39 8.61 23.46
N VAL A 33 12.22 9.05 22.21
CA VAL A 33 13.05 8.59 21.09
C VAL A 33 14.49 9.08 21.15
N ALA A 34 14.83 9.98 22.08
CA ALA A 34 16.21 10.42 22.31
C ALA A 34 17.00 9.45 23.18
N ALA A 35 16.32 8.65 24.01
CA ALA A 35 16.93 7.62 24.83
C ALA A 35 16.11 6.32 24.88
N ALA A 36 15.14 6.22 25.79
CA ALA A 36 14.54 4.94 26.18
C ALA A 36 13.84 4.20 25.03
N ASP A 37 13.15 4.94 24.16
CA ASP A 37 12.33 4.37 23.09
C ASP A 37 13.04 4.27 21.75
N PHE A 38 14.27 4.81 21.63
CA PHE A 38 14.97 4.91 20.33
C PHE A 38 15.09 3.56 19.63
N ALA A 39 15.48 2.50 20.35
CA ALA A 39 15.68 1.18 19.76
C ALA A 39 14.35 0.56 19.27
N ALA A 40 13.27 0.73 20.03
CA ALA A 40 11.95 0.25 19.67
C ALA A 40 11.37 1.03 18.46
N TYR A 41 11.52 2.36 18.49
CA TYR A 41 11.16 3.23 17.38
C TYR A 41 11.91 2.86 16.10
N LYS A 42 13.24 2.74 16.18
CA LYS A 42 14.11 2.35 15.05
C LYS A 42 13.66 1.02 14.44
N ARG A 43 13.46 -0.02 15.27
CA ARG A 43 13.00 -1.33 14.80
C ARG A 43 11.63 -1.28 14.12
N ALA A 44 10.70 -0.52 14.67
CA ALA A 44 9.37 -0.36 14.08
C ALA A 44 9.40 0.42 12.77
N PHE A 45 10.27 1.43 12.67
CA PHE A 45 10.47 2.21 11.45
C PHE A 45 11.12 1.37 10.35
N GLU A 46 12.18 0.62 10.67
CA GLU A 46 12.87 -0.29 9.73
C GLU A 46 11.98 -1.45 9.26
N ALA A 47 10.94 -1.80 10.02
CA ALA A 47 9.95 -2.80 9.63
C ALA A 47 8.90 -2.28 8.63
N VAL A 48 8.86 -0.98 8.33
CA VAL A 48 7.97 -0.45 7.30
C VAL A 48 8.51 -0.81 5.93
N LEU A 49 7.70 -1.46 5.09
CA LEU A 49 8.08 -1.83 3.74
C LEU A 49 8.38 -0.58 2.89
N TRP A 50 9.59 -0.54 2.34
CA TRP A 50 10.06 0.55 1.49
C TRP A 50 10.12 0.13 0.03
N PHE A 51 9.25 0.74 -0.80
CA PHE A 51 9.24 0.54 -2.24
C PHE A 51 9.73 1.82 -2.92
N THR A 52 10.74 1.65 -3.76
CA THR A 52 11.42 2.73 -4.46
C THR A 52 11.32 2.51 -5.97
N TYR A 53 11.80 3.46 -6.76
CA TYR A 53 11.94 3.28 -8.18
C TYR A 53 12.77 2.04 -8.51
N ARG A 54 12.37 1.37 -9.58
CA ARG A 54 13.05 0.20 -10.10
C ARG A 54 13.44 0.39 -11.55
N ARG A 55 14.49 -0.29 -11.94
CA ARG A 55 14.96 -0.43 -13.32
C ARG A 55 15.19 -1.90 -13.64
N ASP A 56 15.35 -2.21 -14.91
CA ASP A 56 15.64 -3.55 -15.40
C ASP A 56 14.51 -4.56 -15.10
N PHE A 57 13.29 -4.09 -14.84
CA PHE A 57 12.13 -4.96 -14.79
C PHE A 57 11.67 -5.36 -16.20
N ALA A 58 10.88 -6.43 -16.30
CA ALA A 58 10.36 -6.90 -17.59
C ALA A 58 9.58 -5.80 -18.33
N GLN A 59 9.80 -5.68 -19.64
CA GLN A 59 9.18 -4.63 -20.46
C GLN A 59 7.64 -4.64 -20.38
N MET A 60 7.04 -3.46 -20.25
CA MET A 60 5.58 -3.27 -20.27
C MET A 60 5.02 -3.25 -21.70
N ALA A 61 5.05 -4.38 -22.41
CA ALA A 61 4.59 -4.45 -23.81
C ALA A 61 3.13 -3.97 -23.98
N PRO A 62 2.79 -3.22 -25.05
CA PRO A 62 3.65 -2.84 -26.20
C PRO A 62 4.54 -1.60 -25.97
N TYR A 63 4.58 -1.06 -24.76
CA TYR A 63 5.40 0.09 -24.40
C TYR A 63 6.84 -0.32 -24.07
N GLU A 64 7.79 0.61 -24.14
CA GLU A 64 9.22 0.36 -23.95
C GLU A 64 9.72 0.62 -22.51
N TYR A 65 8.80 0.71 -21.54
CA TYR A 65 9.19 0.95 -20.15
C TYR A 65 9.77 -0.30 -19.49
N THR A 66 11.01 -0.17 -19.02
CA THR A 66 11.73 -1.12 -18.16
C THR A 66 12.18 -0.47 -16.84
N SER A 67 11.76 0.78 -16.60
CA SER A 67 11.96 1.51 -15.35
C SER A 67 10.78 2.44 -15.07
N ASP A 68 10.50 2.67 -13.80
CA ASP A 68 9.49 3.62 -13.34
C ASP A 68 10.05 4.94 -12.78
N ALA A 69 11.37 5.10 -12.87
CA ALA A 69 12.04 6.33 -12.47
C ALA A 69 11.45 7.55 -13.17
N GLY A 70 11.10 8.58 -12.39
CA GLY A 70 10.54 9.83 -12.89
C GLY A 70 9.01 9.86 -13.06
N TRP A 71 8.31 8.73 -12.93
CA TRP A 71 6.85 8.70 -13.09
C TRP A 71 6.09 7.81 -12.09
N GLY A 72 6.71 6.72 -11.61
CA GLY A 72 6.07 5.72 -10.75
C GLY A 72 5.89 6.11 -9.28
N CYS A 73 6.26 7.34 -8.86
CA CYS A 73 6.40 7.68 -7.44
C CYS A 73 5.12 7.42 -6.65
N MET A 74 3.97 7.80 -7.18
CA MET A 74 2.68 7.61 -6.48
C MET A 74 2.33 6.14 -6.38
N LEU A 75 2.66 5.34 -7.40
CA LEU A 75 2.44 3.90 -7.36
C LEU A 75 3.30 3.26 -6.28
N ARG A 76 4.58 3.67 -6.15
CA ARG A 76 5.47 3.23 -5.06
C ARG A 76 4.96 3.63 -3.68
N SER A 77 4.51 4.88 -3.52
CA SER A 77 3.88 5.33 -2.27
C SER A 77 2.66 4.48 -1.92
N ALA A 78 1.80 4.19 -2.91
CA ALA A 78 0.63 3.36 -2.74
C ALA A 78 0.99 1.90 -2.39
N GLN A 79 2.03 1.33 -3.03
CA GLN A 79 2.57 0.02 -2.66
C GLN A 79 3.05 0.00 -1.20
N MET A 80 3.72 1.04 -0.72
CA MET A 80 4.20 1.10 0.68
C MET A 80 3.04 1.11 1.67
N LEU A 81 2.01 1.92 1.40
CA LEU A 81 0.82 1.98 2.23
C LEU A 81 0.08 0.64 2.25
N LEU A 82 -0.17 0.04 1.08
CA LEU A 82 -0.85 -1.26 0.99
C LEU A 82 -0.01 -2.38 1.63
N GLY A 83 1.29 -2.38 1.37
CA GLY A 83 2.24 -3.31 1.97
C GLY A 83 2.20 -3.25 3.49
N GLN A 84 2.09 -2.05 4.07
CA GLN A 84 1.93 -1.88 5.51
C GLN A 84 0.60 -2.44 6.03
N ALA A 85 -0.50 -2.24 5.31
CA ALA A 85 -1.80 -2.81 5.69
C ALA A 85 -1.78 -4.35 5.67
N LEU A 86 -1.24 -4.93 4.59
CA LEU A 86 -1.12 -6.38 4.43
C LEU A 86 -0.12 -6.98 5.43
N GLN A 87 0.99 -6.31 5.73
CA GLN A 87 1.95 -6.73 6.75
C GLN A 87 1.25 -6.89 8.11
N ARG A 88 0.46 -5.89 8.51
CA ARG A 88 -0.31 -5.93 9.77
C ARG A 88 -1.31 -7.06 9.79
N ARG A 89 -2.01 -7.29 8.67
CA ARG A 89 -2.98 -8.38 8.55
C ARG A 89 -2.30 -9.75 8.66
N LEU A 90 -1.19 -9.95 7.97
CA LEU A 90 -0.54 -11.26 7.85
C LEU A 90 0.36 -11.63 9.04
N LEU A 91 1.08 -10.64 9.58
CA LEU A 91 2.15 -10.83 10.56
C LEU A 91 1.84 -10.19 11.92
N GLY A 92 0.78 -9.39 11.99
CA GLY A 92 0.40 -8.67 13.20
C GLY A 92 1.07 -7.30 13.32
N ARG A 93 0.57 -6.51 14.27
CA ARG A 93 1.01 -5.12 14.49
C ARG A 93 2.41 -5.00 15.07
N ASP A 94 2.80 -5.96 15.90
CA ASP A 94 4.09 -5.98 16.59
C ASP A 94 5.21 -6.66 15.80
N TRP A 95 4.94 -6.98 14.53
CA TRP A 95 5.94 -7.53 13.61
C TRP A 95 7.15 -6.60 13.50
N HIS A 96 8.33 -7.20 13.52
CA HIS A 96 9.60 -6.54 13.24
C HIS A 96 10.44 -7.47 12.37
N LEU A 97 11.31 -6.89 11.56
CA LEU A 97 12.30 -7.68 10.83
C LEU A 97 13.14 -8.50 11.83
N PRO A 98 13.42 -9.78 11.54
CA PRO A 98 14.44 -10.51 12.26
C PRO A 98 15.75 -9.74 12.19
N ALA A 99 16.60 -9.89 13.19
CA ALA A 99 17.94 -9.33 13.19
C ALA A 99 18.83 -10.09 12.18
N LEU A 100 18.48 -10.00 10.89
CA LEU A 100 19.11 -10.70 9.76
C LEU A 100 20.61 -10.41 9.67
N PHE A 101 21.10 -9.36 10.34
CA PHE A 101 22.44 -8.84 10.23
C PHE A 101 23.16 -8.60 11.57
N GLU A 102 22.53 -8.86 12.73
CA GLU A 102 23.17 -8.61 14.05
C GLU A 102 23.72 -9.87 14.73
N ALA A 103 23.44 -11.06 14.21
CA ALA A 103 24.10 -12.30 14.65
C ALA A 103 24.02 -13.36 13.55
N GLU A 104 24.93 -14.34 13.61
CA GLU A 104 25.07 -15.56 12.79
C GLU A 104 23.82 -16.47 12.79
N LEU A 105 22.64 -15.92 12.55
CA LEU A 105 21.41 -16.67 12.43
C LEU A 105 21.09 -16.82 10.94
N ASP A 106 21.03 -18.06 10.47
CA ASP A 106 20.27 -18.48 9.27
C ASP A 106 18.76 -18.22 9.48
N ALA A 107 18.40 -16.99 9.87
CA ALA A 107 17.04 -16.58 10.12
C ALA A 107 16.33 -16.44 8.77
N ARG A 108 15.82 -17.56 8.27
CA ARG A 108 14.90 -17.55 7.13
C ARG A 108 13.71 -16.65 7.47
N LEU A 109 13.42 -15.72 6.57
CA LEU A 109 12.22 -14.89 6.68
C LEU A 109 10.96 -15.77 6.70
N PRO A 110 9.93 -15.44 7.49
CA PRO A 110 8.69 -16.21 7.50
C PRO A 110 8.08 -16.29 6.09
N ASP A 111 7.53 -17.45 5.73
CA ASP A 111 6.96 -17.66 4.39
C ASP A 111 5.85 -16.65 4.06
N LYS A 112 5.05 -16.24 5.07
CA LYS A 112 4.05 -15.17 4.91
C LYS A 112 4.68 -13.82 4.52
N TYR A 113 5.84 -13.48 5.08
CA TYR A 113 6.56 -12.25 4.74
C TYR A 113 7.19 -12.34 3.34
N VAL A 114 7.76 -13.49 2.98
CA VAL A 114 8.28 -13.74 1.63
C VAL A 114 7.17 -13.63 0.57
N THR A 115 6.01 -14.24 0.83
CA THR A 115 4.82 -14.13 -0.03
C THR A 115 4.34 -12.70 -0.14
N LEU A 116 4.31 -11.96 0.98
CA LEU A 116 3.98 -10.53 0.98
C LEU A 116 4.92 -9.74 0.06
N LEU A 117 6.24 -9.92 0.19
CA LEU A 117 7.23 -9.26 -0.67
C LEU A 117 7.07 -9.65 -2.13
N ARG A 118 6.79 -10.94 -2.41
CA ARG A 118 6.54 -11.44 -3.76
C ARG A 118 5.38 -10.71 -4.42
N TRP A 119 4.30 -10.43 -3.70
CA TRP A 119 3.15 -9.72 -4.27
C TRP A 119 3.50 -8.35 -4.84
N PHE A 120 4.57 -7.70 -4.38
CA PHE A 120 4.99 -6.36 -4.83
C PHE A 120 6.18 -6.37 -5.80
N ALA A 121 6.78 -7.52 -6.08
CA ALA A 121 7.95 -7.59 -6.94
C ALA A 121 7.64 -7.13 -8.38
N ASP A 122 8.58 -6.46 -9.04
CA ASP A 122 8.38 -5.80 -10.34
C ASP A 122 8.40 -6.77 -11.52
N ALA A 123 7.41 -7.65 -11.58
CA ALA A 123 7.20 -8.57 -12.66
C ALA A 123 5.73 -8.59 -13.12
N PRO A 124 5.47 -8.94 -14.40
CA PRO A 124 4.13 -9.24 -14.89
C PRO A 124 3.64 -10.63 -14.44
N ASP A 125 4.43 -11.35 -13.62
CA ASP A 125 4.08 -12.66 -13.09
C ASP A 125 2.78 -12.58 -12.28
N PRO A 126 1.83 -13.51 -12.48
CA PRO A 126 0.56 -13.49 -11.77
C PRO A 126 0.70 -13.50 -10.25
N THR A 127 1.77 -14.05 -9.67
CA THR A 127 2.00 -14.01 -8.22
C THR A 127 2.39 -12.61 -7.71
N CYS A 128 2.84 -11.71 -8.58
CA CYS A 128 3.23 -10.34 -8.24
C CYS A 128 2.02 -9.38 -8.35
N ARG A 129 0.98 -9.66 -7.57
CA ARG A 129 -0.38 -9.07 -7.67
C ARG A 129 -0.44 -7.56 -7.61
N TYR A 130 0.45 -6.94 -6.85
CA TYR A 130 0.54 -5.51 -6.64
C TYR A 130 1.80 -4.93 -7.27
N SER A 131 2.39 -5.62 -8.25
CA SER A 131 3.52 -5.11 -9.02
C SER A 131 3.13 -3.87 -9.79
N ILE A 132 4.15 -3.06 -10.13
CA ILE A 132 3.93 -1.88 -10.94
C ILE A 132 3.30 -2.22 -12.31
N HIS A 133 3.58 -3.40 -12.87
CA HIS A 133 2.94 -3.90 -14.08
C HIS A 133 1.44 -4.07 -13.93
N HIS A 134 0.99 -4.68 -12.83
CA HIS A 134 -0.44 -4.88 -12.57
C HIS A 134 -1.15 -3.57 -12.24
N MET A 135 -0.51 -2.69 -11.46
CA MET A 135 -1.04 -1.35 -11.18
C MET A 135 -1.20 -0.51 -12.45
N VAL A 136 -0.21 -0.55 -13.34
CA VAL A 136 -0.25 0.18 -14.62
C VAL A 136 -1.29 -0.41 -15.56
N LYS A 137 -1.31 -1.75 -15.73
CA LYS A 137 -2.29 -2.45 -16.56
C LYS A 137 -3.72 -2.11 -16.14
N LEU A 138 -4.00 -2.10 -14.84
CA LEU A 138 -5.31 -1.74 -14.34
C LEU A 138 -5.59 -0.24 -14.43
N GLY A 139 -4.57 0.60 -14.22
CA GLY A 139 -4.67 2.04 -14.39
C GLY A 139 -5.05 2.48 -15.80
N MET A 140 -4.84 1.66 -16.83
CA MET A 140 -5.35 1.93 -18.18
C MET A 140 -6.88 2.00 -18.24
N GLN A 141 -7.60 1.37 -17.30
CA GLN A 141 -9.06 1.52 -17.17
C GLN A 141 -9.47 2.87 -16.57
N TYR A 142 -8.51 3.61 -16.02
CA TYR A 142 -8.65 4.94 -15.43
C TYR A 142 -7.96 6.02 -16.28
N ASP A 143 -7.82 5.77 -17.59
CA ASP A 143 -7.15 6.65 -18.55
C ASP A 143 -5.71 7.01 -18.14
N LYS A 144 -4.98 6.02 -17.57
CA LYS A 144 -3.55 6.14 -17.25
C LYS A 144 -2.71 5.20 -18.09
N LEU A 145 -1.84 5.78 -18.92
CA LEU A 145 -0.85 5.05 -19.68
C LEU A 145 0.44 4.84 -18.85
N PRO A 146 1.25 3.82 -19.19
CA PRO A 146 2.60 3.70 -18.62
C PRO A 146 3.40 4.99 -18.84
N GLY A 147 4.13 5.45 -17.82
CA GLY A 147 4.85 6.72 -17.85
C GLY A 147 4.07 7.93 -17.31
N GLU A 148 2.74 7.80 -17.15
CA GLU A 148 1.95 8.91 -16.62
C GLU A 148 1.92 8.94 -15.11
N TRP A 149 1.79 10.15 -14.57
CA TRP A 149 1.65 10.33 -13.13
C TRP A 149 0.23 10.03 -12.66
N TYR A 150 0.15 9.32 -11.54
CA TYR A 150 -1.09 9.00 -10.82
C TYR A 150 -1.26 9.98 -9.66
N GLY A 151 -2.46 10.53 -9.50
CA GLY A 151 -2.83 11.21 -8.27
C GLY A 151 -3.25 10.22 -7.18
N PRO A 152 -3.30 10.65 -5.89
CA PRO A 152 -3.70 9.78 -4.79
C PRO A 152 -5.07 9.11 -5.01
N THR A 153 -6.02 9.83 -5.60
CA THR A 153 -7.35 9.30 -5.94
C THR A 153 -7.26 8.15 -6.93
N THR A 154 -6.62 8.34 -8.09
CA THR A 154 -6.49 7.30 -9.11
C THR A 154 -5.70 6.09 -8.60
N ALA A 155 -4.60 6.33 -7.87
CA ALA A 155 -3.83 5.24 -7.27
C ALA A 155 -4.65 4.43 -6.25
N SER A 156 -5.48 5.11 -5.44
CA SER A 156 -6.39 4.44 -4.49
C SER A 156 -7.42 3.57 -5.22
N GLN A 157 -8.00 4.05 -6.31
CA GLN A 157 -8.98 3.27 -7.10
C GLN A 157 -8.34 2.04 -7.75
N VAL A 158 -7.15 2.19 -8.32
CA VAL A 158 -6.38 1.05 -8.87
C VAL A 158 -6.07 0.02 -7.78
N LEU A 159 -5.61 0.46 -6.60
CA LEU A 159 -5.36 -0.46 -5.50
C LEU A 159 -6.64 -1.15 -5.01
N ARG A 160 -7.76 -0.42 -4.91
CA ARG A 160 -9.05 -0.98 -4.51
C ARG A 160 -9.42 -2.15 -5.40
N ASP A 161 -9.33 -1.95 -6.70
CA ASP A 161 -9.71 -2.97 -7.68
C ASP A 161 -8.74 -4.15 -7.65
N LEU A 162 -7.43 -3.92 -7.54
CA LEU A 162 -6.45 -5.01 -7.38
C LEU A 162 -6.67 -5.81 -6.10
N VAL A 163 -6.94 -5.15 -4.97
CA VAL A 163 -7.14 -5.81 -3.67
C VAL A 163 -8.42 -6.63 -3.68
N ASN A 164 -9.53 -6.07 -4.19
CA ASN A 164 -10.80 -6.77 -4.23
C ASN A 164 -10.80 -7.91 -5.28
N LEU A 165 -10.07 -7.74 -6.40
CA LEU A 165 -9.80 -8.82 -7.35
C LEU A 165 -9.00 -9.95 -6.68
N HIS A 166 -7.94 -9.59 -5.95
CA HIS A 166 -7.12 -10.57 -5.23
C HIS A 166 -7.94 -11.35 -4.21
N ARG A 167 -8.81 -10.65 -3.46
CA ARG A 167 -9.75 -11.25 -2.53
C ARG A 167 -10.68 -12.26 -3.21
N ARG A 168 -11.33 -11.86 -4.30
CA ARG A 168 -12.32 -12.68 -5.00
C ARG A 168 -11.71 -13.92 -5.66
N GLU A 169 -10.60 -13.74 -6.37
CA GLU A 169 -10.07 -14.79 -7.26
C GLU A 169 -9.02 -15.69 -6.60
N PHE A 170 -8.46 -15.27 -5.46
CA PHE A 170 -7.33 -15.98 -4.85
C PHE A 170 -7.36 -15.97 -3.32
N ASP A 171 -8.54 -15.82 -2.71
CA ASP A 171 -8.73 -15.84 -1.25
C ASP A 171 -7.86 -14.80 -0.52
N GLY A 172 -7.73 -13.62 -1.12
CA GLY A 172 -6.97 -12.50 -0.57
C GLY A 172 -7.52 -12.03 0.79
N GLU A 173 -6.60 -11.66 1.67
CA GLU A 173 -6.84 -11.42 3.11
C GLU A 173 -7.52 -10.09 3.48
N LEU A 174 -7.82 -9.25 2.48
CA LEU A 174 -8.18 -7.85 2.67
C LEU A 174 -9.28 -7.43 1.68
N ALA A 175 -10.32 -6.77 2.17
CA ALA A 175 -11.17 -5.90 1.35
C ALA A 175 -10.62 -4.48 1.36
N MET A 176 -10.87 -3.73 0.29
CA MET A 176 -10.52 -2.33 0.22
C MET A 176 -11.71 -1.46 -0.17
N TYR A 177 -11.89 -0.35 0.55
CA TYR A 177 -12.93 0.64 0.32
C TYR A 177 -12.30 2.01 0.05
N VAL A 178 -12.78 2.66 -1.01
CA VAL A 178 -12.41 4.04 -1.36
C VAL A 178 -13.70 4.84 -1.46
N PRO A 179 -14.10 5.57 -0.40
CA PRO A 179 -15.32 6.36 -0.42
C PRO A 179 -15.28 7.43 -1.51
N GLN A 180 -16.45 7.69 -2.08
CA GLN A 180 -16.66 8.84 -2.96
C GLN A 180 -16.76 10.11 -2.09
N GLU A 181 -16.15 11.19 -2.59
CA GLU A 181 -16.22 12.54 -1.97
C GLU A 181 -15.78 12.63 -0.50
N GLY A 182 -15.01 11.64 -0.02
CA GLY A 182 -14.50 11.60 1.36
C GLY A 182 -15.54 11.20 2.42
N VAL A 183 -16.71 10.69 2.02
CA VAL A 183 -17.78 10.28 2.94
C VAL A 183 -17.78 8.75 3.10
N VAL A 184 -17.58 8.28 4.33
CA VAL A 184 -17.61 6.84 4.67
C VAL A 184 -19.02 6.43 5.07
N TYR A 185 -19.63 5.54 4.31
CA TYR A 185 -20.94 4.96 4.64
C TYR A 185 -20.77 3.68 5.46
N SER A 186 -21.40 3.61 6.63
CA SER A 186 -21.35 2.43 7.52
C SER A 186 -21.91 1.19 6.85
N ASP A 187 -22.92 1.35 6.00
CA ASP A 187 -23.61 0.26 5.34
C ASP A 187 -22.71 -0.38 4.27
N ASP A 188 -21.95 0.43 3.52
CA ASP A 188 -20.94 -0.06 2.57
C ASP A 188 -19.85 -0.85 3.28
N VAL A 189 -19.34 -0.30 4.39
CA VAL A 189 -18.34 -0.96 5.23
C VAL A 189 -18.86 -2.31 5.72
N THR A 190 -20.11 -2.35 6.19
CA THR A 190 -20.74 -3.57 6.69
C THR A 190 -20.86 -4.60 5.56
N ARG A 191 -21.37 -4.21 4.39
CA ARG A 191 -21.48 -5.10 3.21
C ARG A 191 -20.15 -5.70 2.77
N LEU A 192 -19.06 -4.93 2.81
CA LEU A 192 -17.73 -5.42 2.41
C LEU A 192 -17.10 -6.39 3.43
N CYS A 193 -17.55 -6.34 4.69
CA CYS A 193 -16.90 -7.05 5.80
C CYS A 193 -17.75 -8.16 6.40
N VAL A 194 -19.03 -8.19 6.05
CA VAL A 194 -20.04 -9.11 6.59
C VAL A 194 -20.69 -9.84 5.43
N SER A 195 -20.11 -10.96 4.99
CA SER A 195 -20.81 -12.16 4.45
C SER A 195 -19.83 -13.13 3.74
N HIS A 196 -20.20 -14.41 3.77
CA HIS A 196 -19.59 -15.49 3.00
C HIS A 196 -19.83 -15.26 1.50
N ILE A 197 -18.79 -15.47 0.69
CA ILE A 197 -18.99 -15.64 -0.76
C ILE A 197 -19.59 -17.04 -0.90
N ASP A 198 -20.91 -17.16 -0.89
CA ASP A 198 -21.53 -18.37 -1.42
C ASP A 198 -21.26 -18.38 -2.93
N ASP A 199 -20.76 -19.51 -3.45
CA ASP A 199 -20.59 -19.80 -4.88
C ASP A 199 -21.97 -19.91 -5.58
N ALA A 200 -22.79 -18.86 -5.51
CA ALA A 200 -24.14 -18.83 -6.02
C ALA A 200 -24.27 -17.72 -7.04
N ASP A 201 -23.75 -18.00 -8.23
CA ASP A 201 -24.39 -17.61 -9.49
C ASP A 201 -23.99 -18.59 -10.60
N THR A 202 -24.42 -19.85 -10.43
CA THR A 202 -25.07 -20.55 -11.54
C THR A 202 -26.33 -19.77 -11.91
N VAL A 203 -26.16 -18.68 -12.65
CA VAL A 203 -27.27 -18.05 -13.36
C VAL A 203 -27.61 -19.00 -14.50
N GLU A 204 -28.81 -19.56 -14.47
CA GLU A 204 -29.39 -20.27 -15.61
C GLU A 204 -29.30 -19.36 -16.85
N GLU A 205 -28.53 -19.78 -17.84
CA GLU A 205 -28.52 -19.19 -19.17
C GLU A 205 -29.93 -19.27 -19.74
N GLN A 206 -30.69 -18.17 -19.69
CA GLN A 206 -31.81 -18.01 -20.60
C GLN A 206 -31.24 -17.79 -22.00
N GLU A 207 -31.28 -18.86 -22.80
CA GLU A 207 -30.88 -18.88 -24.20
C GLU A 207 -31.54 -17.75 -25.01
N GLN A 208 -30.73 -16.83 -25.51
CA GLN A 208 -31.03 -16.04 -26.72
C GLN A 208 -29.80 -16.08 -27.65
N PRO A 209 -30.01 -16.03 -28.98
CA PRO A 209 -29.17 -16.77 -29.92
C PRO A 209 -27.80 -16.14 -30.13
N LYS A 210 -26.80 -17.03 -30.20
CA LYS A 210 -25.40 -16.78 -30.49
C LYS A 210 -25.21 -16.08 -31.84
N ASN A 211 -24.61 -14.89 -31.82
CA ASN A 211 -23.80 -14.42 -32.94
C ASN A 211 -22.35 -14.28 -32.49
N HIS A 212 -21.49 -14.97 -33.23
CA HIS A 212 -20.05 -14.98 -33.07
C HIS A 212 -19.46 -13.58 -33.23
N ASP A 213 -18.72 -13.12 -32.22
CA ASP A 213 -17.39 -12.57 -32.45
C ASP A 213 -16.50 -12.80 -31.22
N LYS A 214 -15.34 -13.44 -31.41
CA LYS A 214 -14.35 -13.71 -30.37
C LYS A 214 -13.24 -12.66 -30.49
N SER A 215 -13.43 -11.50 -29.88
CA SER A 215 -12.34 -10.55 -29.66
C SER A 215 -12.46 -9.89 -28.27
N GLY A 216 -11.40 -10.05 -27.47
CA GLY A 216 -11.07 -9.22 -26.30
C GLY A 216 -12.13 -9.05 -25.21
N GLN A 217 -12.37 -10.05 -24.36
CA GLN A 217 -13.07 -9.81 -23.10
C GLN A 217 -12.10 -9.14 -22.11
N THR A 218 -12.18 -7.82 -22.02
CA THR A 218 -11.73 -7.04 -20.85
C THR A 218 -12.41 -7.62 -19.61
N PRO A 219 -11.72 -7.81 -18.46
CA PRO A 219 -12.41 -8.27 -17.26
C PRO A 219 -13.56 -7.29 -16.95
N ALA A 220 -14.77 -7.83 -16.77
CA ALA A 220 -15.92 -7.02 -16.40
C ALA A 220 -15.58 -6.21 -15.13
N PHE A 221 -15.87 -4.91 -15.16
CA PHE A 221 -15.70 -4.03 -13.99
C PHE A 221 -16.53 -4.61 -12.84
N PHE A 222 -15.87 -5.07 -11.78
CA PHE A 222 -16.51 -5.65 -10.61
C PHE A 222 -16.39 -4.69 -9.44
N ASP A 223 -17.51 -4.09 -9.07
CA ASP A 223 -17.62 -3.33 -7.83
C ASP A 223 -18.28 -4.21 -6.77
N PRO A 224 -17.56 -4.57 -5.68
CA PRO A 224 -18.13 -5.40 -4.62
C PRO A 224 -19.30 -4.72 -3.89
N LEU A 225 -19.48 -3.41 -4.01
CA LEU A 225 -20.66 -2.71 -3.46
C LEU A 225 -21.90 -2.83 -4.35
N LEU A 226 -21.70 -3.04 -5.66
CA LEU A 226 -22.79 -3.31 -6.61
C LEU A 226 -23.19 -4.79 -6.61
N HIS A 227 -22.31 -5.66 -6.14
CA HIS A 227 -22.54 -7.09 -5.96
C HIS A 227 -22.27 -7.51 -4.51
N PRO A 228 -23.06 -7.02 -3.54
CA PRO A 228 -22.87 -7.35 -2.14
C PRO A 228 -23.14 -8.85 -1.93
N PRO A 229 -22.33 -9.55 -1.11
CA PRO A 229 -22.65 -10.92 -0.77
C PRO A 229 -23.93 -10.97 0.08
N THR A 230 -24.68 -12.05 -0.02
CA THR A 230 -25.98 -12.21 0.67
C THR A 230 -25.76 -12.32 2.18
N SER A 231 -26.21 -11.33 2.94
CA SER A 231 -26.08 -11.30 4.41
C SER A 231 -27.40 -11.60 5.12
N SER A 232 -27.37 -12.41 6.18
CA SER A 232 -28.36 -12.30 7.26
C SER A 232 -27.92 -11.19 8.22
N GLU A 233 -28.87 -10.42 8.78
CA GLU A 233 -28.62 -9.25 9.65
C GLU A 233 -27.76 -9.51 10.90
N ALA A 234 -27.38 -10.77 11.17
CA ALA A 234 -26.64 -11.21 12.35
C ALA A 234 -25.29 -11.89 12.04
N SER A 235 -24.70 -11.64 10.87
CA SER A 235 -23.41 -12.27 10.49
C SER A 235 -22.21 -11.54 11.13
N ASP A 236 -21.22 -12.30 11.61
CA ASP A 236 -20.01 -11.75 12.22
C ASP A 236 -19.08 -11.08 11.19
N TRP A 237 -18.32 -10.08 11.63
CA TRP A 237 -17.25 -9.46 10.85
C TRP A 237 -16.18 -10.48 10.50
N SER A 238 -16.07 -10.86 9.22
CA SER A 238 -15.21 -11.96 8.78
C SER A 238 -13.95 -11.51 8.06
N THR A 239 -13.88 -10.24 7.62
CA THR A 239 -12.83 -9.78 6.70
C THR A 239 -12.12 -8.52 7.16
N ALA A 240 -10.79 -8.49 7.07
CA ALA A 240 -10.06 -7.24 7.28
C ALA A 240 -10.38 -6.21 6.18
N LEU A 241 -10.45 -4.93 6.56
CA LEU A 241 -10.78 -3.82 5.68
C LEU A 241 -9.68 -2.76 5.70
N LEU A 242 -9.28 -2.31 4.51
CA LEU A 242 -8.51 -1.09 4.31
C LEU A 242 -9.41 0.00 3.73
N ILE A 243 -9.50 1.14 4.41
CA ILE A 243 -10.22 2.31 3.93
C ILE A 243 -9.20 3.37 3.52
N LEU A 244 -9.17 3.76 2.25
CA LEU A 244 -8.40 4.94 1.80
C LEU A 244 -9.35 6.06 1.45
N ILE A 245 -9.20 7.20 2.11
CA ILE A 245 -10.04 8.38 1.92
C ILE A 245 -9.25 9.41 1.11
N PRO A 246 -9.42 9.51 -0.22
CA PRO A 246 -8.73 10.50 -1.02
C PRO A 246 -9.29 11.89 -0.71
N LEU A 247 -8.43 12.84 -0.40
CA LEU A 247 -8.83 14.19 -0.01
C LEU A 247 -8.06 15.25 -0.79
N ARG A 248 -8.71 16.38 -1.06
CA ARG A 248 -8.08 17.63 -1.52
C ARG A 248 -8.26 18.68 -0.42
N LEU A 249 -7.18 18.94 0.31
CA LEU A 249 -7.20 19.75 1.53
C LEU A 249 -6.80 21.21 1.31
N GLY A 250 -6.83 21.66 0.06
CA GLY A 250 -6.51 23.02 -0.35
C GLY A 250 -6.47 23.16 -1.87
N LEU A 251 -6.32 24.40 -2.34
CA LEU A 251 -6.27 24.70 -3.77
C LEU A 251 -4.87 24.43 -4.33
N ASP A 252 -3.88 25.17 -3.83
CA ASP A 252 -2.46 25.08 -4.23
C ASP A 252 -1.57 24.50 -3.13
N GLN A 253 -1.92 24.77 -1.88
CA GLN A 253 -1.20 24.34 -0.67
C GLN A 253 -2.20 23.78 0.33
N LEU A 254 -1.71 22.93 1.24
CA LEU A 254 -2.50 22.43 2.36
C LEU A 254 -3.04 23.60 3.18
N ASN A 255 -4.34 23.62 3.45
CA ASN A 255 -4.90 24.56 4.41
C ASN A 255 -4.53 24.12 5.83
N GLU A 256 -3.77 24.96 6.53
CA GLU A 256 -3.23 24.70 7.88
C GLU A 256 -4.32 24.31 8.90
N ARG A 257 -5.58 24.73 8.68
CA ARG A 257 -6.72 24.31 9.50
C ARG A 257 -6.87 22.79 9.60
N TYR A 258 -6.42 22.04 8.59
CA TYR A 258 -6.51 20.58 8.58
C TYR A 258 -5.29 19.89 9.20
N VAL A 259 -4.17 20.58 9.41
CA VAL A 259 -2.92 19.98 9.94
C VAL A 259 -3.14 19.25 11.26
N PRO A 260 -3.79 19.84 12.28
CA PRO A 260 -4.02 19.14 13.55
C PRO A 260 -4.86 17.86 13.40
N ALA A 261 -5.81 17.85 12.45
CA ALA A 261 -6.64 16.68 12.18
C ALA A 261 -5.82 15.57 11.49
N LEU A 262 -4.95 15.93 10.53
CA LEU A 262 -4.05 15.01 9.85
C LEU A 262 -3.05 14.38 10.81
N GLU A 263 -2.40 15.17 11.65
CA GLU A 263 -1.46 14.68 12.66
C GLU A 263 -2.12 13.68 13.62
N LYS A 264 -3.35 13.99 14.04
CA LYS A 264 -4.13 13.10 14.91
C LYS A 264 -4.42 11.74 14.28
N THR A 265 -4.49 11.64 12.94
CA THR A 265 -4.69 10.35 12.27
C THR A 265 -3.51 9.40 12.50
N PHE A 266 -2.29 9.88 12.72
CA PHE A 266 -1.14 9.04 13.07
C PHE A 266 -1.24 8.46 14.48
N ALA A 267 -2.13 8.97 15.32
CA ALA A 267 -2.39 8.41 16.66
C ALA A 267 -3.45 7.30 16.64
N PHE A 268 -4.21 7.14 15.55
CA PHE A 268 -5.24 6.10 15.48
C PHE A 268 -4.59 4.71 15.45
N PRO A 269 -5.06 3.74 16.27
CA PRO A 269 -4.56 2.38 16.23
C PRO A 269 -4.63 1.73 14.84
N GLN A 270 -5.57 2.16 14.01
CA GLN A 270 -5.84 1.66 12.67
C GLN A 270 -4.99 2.36 11.59
N SER A 271 -4.27 3.43 11.94
CA SER A 271 -3.54 4.26 10.99
C SER A 271 -2.51 3.48 10.19
N VAL A 272 -2.66 3.46 8.87
CA VAL A 272 -1.65 2.98 7.91
C VAL A 272 -0.96 4.14 7.20
N GLY A 273 -0.98 5.33 7.80
CA GLY A 273 -0.30 6.50 7.26
C GLY A 273 -1.04 7.19 6.11
N ILE A 274 -0.33 8.06 5.41
CA ILE A 274 -0.87 8.95 4.38
C ILE A 274 0.06 8.91 3.17
N ILE A 275 -0.48 8.75 1.96
CA ILE A 275 0.26 8.99 0.71
C ILE A 275 -0.14 10.33 0.12
N GLY A 276 0.81 11.05 -0.45
CA GLY A 276 0.54 12.36 -1.05
C GLY A 276 1.79 12.97 -1.65
N GLY A 277 1.65 14.21 -2.09
CA GLY A 277 2.73 14.98 -2.70
C GLY A 277 2.32 15.62 -4.03
N LYS A 278 3.28 16.27 -4.68
CA LYS A 278 3.07 16.94 -5.97
C LYS A 278 3.37 15.99 -7.12
N LYS A 279 2.98 16.37 -8.34
CA LYS A 279 3.33 15.61 -9.55
C LYS A 279 4.86 15.40 -9.60
N GLY A 280 5.28 14.14 -9.73
CA GLY A 280 6.70 13.75 -9.75
C GLY A 280 7.41 13.73 -8.39
N HIS A 281 6.71 14.05 -7.28
CA HIS A 281 7.25 14.07 -5.93
C HIS A 281 6.21 13.60 -4.92
N SER A 282 5.95 12.29 -4.89
CA SER A 282 5.08 11.69 -3.88
C SER A 282 5.85 10.89 -2.85
N VAL A 283 5.34 10.87 -1.63
CA VAL A 283 5.96 10.21 -0.48
C VAL A 283 4.90 9.48 0.34
N TYR A 284 5.35 8.58 1.20
CA TYR A 284 4.51 7.89 2.16
C TYR A 284 4.81 8.40 3.57
N PHE A 285 3.90 9.17 4.14
CA PHE A 285 4.00 9.67 5.51
C PHE A 285 3.53 8.57 6.49
N VAL A 286 4.38 8.26 7.46
CA VAL A 286 4.16 7.16 8.42
C VAL A 286 4.03 7.63 9.86
N GLY A 287 4.39 8.88 10.14
CA GLY A 287 4.38 9.38 11.50
C GLY A 287 4.51 10.88 11.61
N THR A 288 4.47 11.34 12.84
CA THR A 288 4.64 12.75 13.20
C THR A 288 5.40 12.89 14.52
N GLN A 289 6.16 13.98 14.63
CA GLN A 289 6.77 14.48 15.85
C GLN A 289 6.60 16.00 15.87
N GLN A 290 5.72 16.51 16.75
CA GLN A 290 5.27 17.91 16.72
C GLN A 290 4.74 18.27 15.32
N ASP A 291 5.27 19.33 14.71
CA ASP A 291 4.88 19.82 13.38
C ASP A 291 5.71 19.15 12.26
N GLN A 292 6.49 18.10 12.56
CA GLN A 292 7.31 17.38 11.58
C GLN A 292 6.68 16.04 11.22
N LEU A 293 6.69 15.70 9.93
CA LEU A 293 6.22 14.42 9.43
C LEU A 293 7.38 13.47 9.13
N HIS A 294 7.22 12.21 9.50
CA HIS A 294 8.15 11.15 9.13
C HIS A 294 7.65 10.49 7.86
N LEU A 295 8.53 10.28 6.88
CA LEU A 295 8.18 9.79 5.56
C LEU A 295 9.17 8.76 5.02
N LEU A 296 8.68 7.94 4.09
CA LEU A 296 9.48 7.12 3.20
C LEU A 296 9.42 7.71 1.79
N ASP A 297 10.59 7.95 1.22
CA ASP A 297 10.76 8.56 -0.09
C ASP A 297 11.04 7.48 -1.15
N PRO A 298 10.24 7.37 -2.24
CA PRO A 298 10.44 6.35 -3.27
C PRO A 298 11.46 6.72 -4.36
N HIS A 299 12.09 7.90 -4.35
CA HIS A 299 12.80 8.46 -5.51
C HIS A 299 14.22 7.90 -5.74
N ASP A 300 14.66 6.93 -4.94
CA ASP A 300 15.89 6.19 -5.20
C ASP A 300 15.68 5.08 -6.23
N VAL A 301 16.60 4.91 -7.19
CA VAL A 301 16.48 3.90 -8.25
C VAL A 301 17.31 2.66 -7.92
N HIS A 302 16.66 1.51 -7.84
CA HIS A 302 17.30 0.22 -7.60
C HIS A 302 17.02 -0.78 -8.74
N PRO A 303 17.86 -1.80 -8.97
CA PRO A 303 17.49 -2.89 -9.88
C PRO A 303 16.23 -3.62 -9.40
N ALA A 304 15.40 -4.09 -10.31
CA ALA A 304 14.28 -4.98 -10.00
C ALA A 304 14.80 -6.28 -9.36
N PRO A 305 14.09 -6.83 -8.36
CA PRO A 305 14.52 -8.06 -7.71
C PRO A 305 14.42 -9.25 -8.68
N GLU A 306 15.44 -10.11 -8.69
CA GLU A 306 15.39 -11.37 -9.41
C GLU A 306 14.50 -12.39 -8.69
N LEU A 307 13.54 -12.93 -9.42
CA LEU A 307 12.51 -13.82 -8.89
C LEU A 307 12.95 -15.30 -8.87
N THR A 308 14.13 -15.58 -8.31
CA THR A 308 14.72 -16.92 -8.21
C THR A 308 14.36 -17.62 -6.89
N ALA A 309 14.87 -18.84 -6.68
CA ALA A 309 14.74 -19.55 -5.40
C ALA A 309 15.41 -18.83 -4.21
N ALA A 310 16.29 -17.86 -4.48
CA ALA A 310 16.95 -17.03 -3.48
C ALA A 310 16.13 -15.78 -3.09
N PHE A 311 14.96 -15.56 -3.69
CA PHE A 311 14.11 -14.42 -3.36
C PHE A 311 13.48 -14.58 -1.95
N PRO A 312 13.44 -13.52 -1.13
CA PRO A 312 14.00 -12.19 -1.37
C PRO A 312 15.51 -12.16 -1.10
N THR A 313 16.28 -11.53 -1.99
CA THR A 313 17.70 -11.29 -1.77
C THR A 313 17.89 -10.13 -0.80
N ALA A 314 18.43 -10.41 0.38
CA ALA A 314 18.75 -9.40 1.37
C ALA A 314 20.11 -8.78 1.03
N VAL A 315 20.14 -7.52 0.59
CA VAL A 315 21.36 -6.75 0.37
C VAL A 315 21.32 -5.53 1.27
N ARG A 316 22.31 -5.38 2.14
CA ARG A 316 22.48 -4.16 2.93
C ARG A 316 22.95 -3.05 1.98
N LEU A 317 22.10 -2.05 1.76
CA LEU A 317 22.55 -0.81 1.14
C LEU A 317 23.35 -0.05 2.21
N GLY A 318 24.63 0.17 1.92
CA GLY A 318 25.61 0.78 2.83
C GLY A 318 25.35 2.27 3.06
#